data_AF-A0AAN0KVM7-F1
#
_entry.id   AF-A0AAN0KVM7-F1
#
_cell.length_a   1.000
_cell.length_b   1.000
_cell.length_c   1.000
_cell.angle_alpha   90.00
_cell.angle_beta   90.00
_cell.angle_gamma   90.00
#
_symmetry.space_group_name_H-M   'P 1'
#
loop_
_entity.id
_entity.type
_entity.pdbx_description
1 polymer ?
#
loop_
_entity_poly.entity_id
_entity_poly.type
_entity_poly.pdbx_seq_one_letter_code
_entity_poly.pdbx_strand_id
1 'polypeptide(L)'
;MKTATIPPVRVEPSFRQEMERSLETNESLASLVETAVRNEVKRRQVQSEFMRRGLASIQSTVAAGSGIPADSVIAKLEAKLAAAKQRA
;
A
#
# COMPACT_ATOMS: atom_id res chain seq x y z
N MET A 1 -11.79 -4.17 30.89
CA MET A 1 -12.05 -2.86 30.22
C MET A 1 -12.79 -3.15 28.91
N LYS A 2 -13.81 -2.38 28.53
CA LYS A 2 -14.54 -2.60 27.26
C LYS A 2 -13.69 -2.07 26.11
N THR A 3 -13.34 -2.91 25.15
CA THR A 3 -12.60 -2.53 23.94
C THR A 3 -13.56 -1.96 22.89
N ALA A 4 -13.04 -1.10 22.00
CA ALA A 4 -13.81 -0.64 20.86
C ALA A 4 -14.16 -1.83 19.93
N THR A 5 -15.34 -1.81 19.34
CA THR A 5 -15.83 -2.89 18.47
C THR A 5 -15.98 -2.38 17.04
N ILE A 6 -15.67 -3.22 16.06
CA ILE A 6 -16.03 -2.92 14.66
C ILE A 6 -17.56 -2.93 14.57
N PRO A 7 -18.19 -1.90 13.99
CA PRO A 7 -19.65 -1.86 13.83
C PRO A 7 -20.18 -3.09 13.08
N PRO A 8 -21.39 -3.58 13.41
CA PRO A 8 -21.99 -4.70 12.69
C PRO A 8 -22.27 -4.30 11.24
N VAL A 9 -21.69 -5.04 10.29
CA VAL A 9 -21.89 -4.85 8.85
C VAL A 9 -22.76 -5.98 8.31
N ARG A 10 -23.84 -5.63 7.62
CA ARG A 10 -24.66 -6.62 6.89
C ARG A 10 -23.94 -7.04 5.62
N VAL A 11 -23.88 -8.33 5.38
CA VAL A 11 -23.24 -8.93 4.21
C VAL A 11 -24.17 -9.96 3.59
N GLU A 12 -23.97 -10.24 2.30
CA GLU A 12 -24.68 -11.30 1.61
C GLU A 12 -24.37 -12.67 2.24
N PRO A 13 -25.36 -13.58 2.38
CA PRO A 13 -25.13 -14.91 2.96
C PRO A 13 -24.07 -15.73 2.20
N SER A 14 -24.02 -15.60 0.87
CA SER A 14 -23.01 -16.26 0.04
C SER A 14 -21.60 -15.79 0.37
N PHE A 15 -21.40 -14.48 0.50
CA PHE A 15 -20.10 -13.91 0.86
C PHE A 15 -19.66 -14.34 2.26
N ARG A 16 -20.60 -14.44 3.21
CA ARG A 16 -20.29 -14.97 4.54
C ARG A 16 -19.78 -16.41 4.48
N GLN A 17 -20.40 -17.27 3.67
CA GLN A 17 -19.95 -18.65 3.50
C GLN A 17 -18.57 -18.73 2.86
N GLU A 18 -18.27 -17.85 1.91
CA GLU A 18 -16.93 -17.76 1.31
C GLU A 18 -15.88 -17.39 2.35
N MET A 19 -16.16 -16.40 3.21
CA MET A 19 -15.27 -16.02 4.32
C MET A 19 -15.04 -17.17 5.30
N GLU A 20 -16.08 -17.91 5.66
CA GLU A 20 -15.97 -19.05 6.59
C GLU A 20 -15.11 -20.18 5.99
N ARG A 21 -15.20 -20.40 4.68
CA ARG A 21 -14.39 -21.40 3.96
C ARG A 21 -12.93 -20.97 3.75
N SER A 22 -12.64 -19.67 3.78
CA SER A 22 -11.28 -19.16 3.59
C SER A 22 -10.44 -19.08 4.86
N LEU A 23 -11.00 -19.44 6.03
CA LEU A 23 -10.31 -19.36 7.30
C LEU A 23 -9.10 -20.30 7.37
N GLU A 24 -8.01 -19.80 7.95
CA GLU A 24 -6.86 -20.64 8.29
C GLU A 24 -7.13 -21.51 9.54
N THR A 25 -6.21 -22.44 9.82
CA THR A 25 -6.34 -23.32 11.00
C THR A 25 -6.30 -22.49 12.29
N ASN A 26 -7.31 -22.65 13.14
CA ASN A 26 -7.52 -21.87 14.38
C ASN A 26 -7.81 -20.37 14.16
N GLU A 27 -8.19 -19.95 12.95
CA GLU A 27 -8.65 -18.58 12.69
C GLU A 27 -10.17 -18.45 12.91
N SER A 28 -10.61 -17.28 13.37
CA SER A 28 -12.03 -16.94 13.47
C SER A 28 -12.42 -15.88 12.44
N LEU A 29 -13.71 -15.81 12.07
CA LEU A 29 -14.22 -14.71 11.25
C LEU A 29 -13.89 -13.32 11.84
N ALA A 30 -13.94 -13.19 13.17
CA ALA A 30 -13.65 -11.92 13.83
C ALA A 30 -12.18 -11.51 13.66
N SER A 31 -11.24 -12.45 13.82
CA SER A 31 -9.81 -12.19 13.62
C SER A 31 -9.47 -11.91 12.16
N LEU A 32 -10.13 -12.58 11.22
CA LEU A 32 -9.99 -12.30 9.79
C LEU A 32 -10.45 -10.87 9.47
N VAL A 33 -11.64 -10.48 9.93
CA VAL A 33 -12.19 -9.13 9.72
C VAL A 33 -11.31 -8.06 10.37
N GLU A 34 -10.85 -8.28 11.60
CA GLU A 34 -9.95 -7.34 12.27
C GLU A 34 -8.66 -7.14 11.46
N THR A 35 -8.03 -8.24 11.04
CA THR A 35 -6.80 -8.23 10.26
C THR A 35 -6.98 -7.51 8.93
N ALA A 36 -8.08 -7.80 8.21
CA ALA A 36 -8.41 -7.16 6.95
C ALA A 36 -8.59 -5.64 7.11
N VAL A 37 -9.35 -5.20 8.12
CA VAL A 37 -9.56 -3.77 8.40
C VAL A 37 -8.24 -3.08 8.77
N ARG A 38 -7.42 -3.71 9.60
CA ARG A 38 -6.10 -3.18 9.98
C ARG A 38 -5.18 -3.00 8.77
N ASN A 39 -5.15 -3.99 7.89
CA ASN A 39 -4.36 -3.96 6.66
C ASN A 39 -4.84 -2.84 5.73
N GLU A 40 -6.16 -2.68 5.55
CA GLU A 40 -6.72 -1.65 4.69
C GLU A 40 -6.47 -0.23 5.26
N VAL A 41 -6.61 -0.04 6.57
CA VAL A 41 -6.26 1.23 7.24
C VAL A 41 -4.79 1.57 7.01
N LYS A 42 -3.89 0.60 7.22
CA LYS A 42 -2.45 0.80 6.99
C LYS A 42 -2.16 1.13 5.52
N ARG A 43 -2.79 0.42 4.58
CA ARG A 43 -2.65 0.68 3.15
C ARG A 43 -3.06 2.10 2.79
N ARG A 44 -4.21 2.57 3.28
CA ARG A 44 -4.71 3.94 3.06
C ARG A 44 -3.78 5.00 3.66
N GLN A 45 -3.27 4.77 4.87
CA GLN A 45 -2.32 5.69 5.50
C GLN A 45 -1.03 5.82 4.70
N VAL A 46 -0.44 4.70 4.30
CA VAL A 46 0.78 4.69 3.48
C VAL A 46 0.54 5.35 2.14
N GLN A 47 -0.59 5.07 1.47
CA GLN A 47 -0.94 5.67 0.19
C GLN A 47 -1.13 7.19 0.31
N SER A 48 -1.85 7.65 1.33
CA SER A 48 -2.08 9.07 1.59
C SER A 48 -0.76 9.81 1.85
N GLU A 49 0.10 9.24 2.70
CA GLU A 49 1.42 9.82 3.00
C GLU A 49 2.34 9.83 1.78
N PHE A 50 2.32 8.78 0.97
CA PHE A 50 3.07 8.73 -0.28
C PHE A 50 2.64 9.83 -1.24
N MET A 51 1.33 10.00 -1.46
CA MET A 51 0.79 11.07 -2.32
C MET A 51 1.14 12.46 -1.78
N ARG A 52 0.94 12.68 -0.48
CA ARG A 52 1.26 13.95 0.18
C ARG A 52 2.74 14.33 -0.02
N ARG A 53 3.64 13.39 0.19
CA ARG A 53 5.10 13.59 0.01
C ARG A 53 5.46 13.81 -1.46
N GLY A 54 4.86 13.04 -2.37
CA GLY A 54 5.08 13.19 -3.81
C GLY A 54 4.69 14.58 -4.30
N LEU A 55 3.49 15.05 -3.94
CA LEU A 55 3.01 16.38 -4.32
C LEU A 55 3.89 17.50 -3.74
N ALA A 56 4.28 17.40 -2.46
CA ALA A 56 5.19 18.37 -1.85
C ALA A 56 6.56 18.42 -2.53
N SER A 57 7.10 17.24 -2.90
CA SER A 57 8.38 17.14 -3.62
C SER A 57 8.30 17.76 -5.01
N ILE A 58 7.20 17.55 -5.74
CA ILE A 58 6.98 18.16 -7.06
C ILE A 58 6.94 19.67 -6.92
N GLN A 59 6.15 20.20 -5.98
CA GLN A 59 6.05 21.64 -5.74
C GLN A 59 7.42 22.26 -5.40
N SER A 60 8.19 21.61 -4.53
CA SER A 60 9.54 22.05 -4.17
C SER A 60 10.50 22.04 -5.37
N THR A 61 10.43 21.02 -6.22
CA THR A 61 11.28 20.90 -7.41
C THR A 61 10.94 21.98 -8.45
N VAL A 62 9.65 22.24 -8.66
CA VAL A 62 9.18 23.31 -9.54
C VAL A 62 9.63 24.67 -9.03
N ALA A 63 9.46 24.94 -7.73
CA ALA A 63 9.87 26.20 -7.13
C ALA A 63 11.40 26.43 -7.20
N ALA A 64 12.19 25.37 -7.06
CA ALA A 64 13.65 25.43 -7.16
C ALA A 64 14.16 25.41 -8.61
N GLY A 65 13.31 25.09 -9.60
CA GLY A 65 13.73 24.91 -11.00
C GLY A 65 14.72 23.75 -11.21
N SER A 66 14.82 22.81 -10.27
CA SER A 66 15.84 21.76 -10.24
C SER A 66 15.41 20.43 -10.90
N GLY A 67 14.35 20.49 -11.72
CA GLY A 67 13.84 19.32 -12.44
C GLY A 67 14.86 18.77 -13.44
N ILE A 68 14.93 17.45 -13.56
CA ILE A 68 15.78 16.76 -14.53
C ILE A 68 14.86 16.12 -15.58
N PRO A 69 15.18 16.20 -16.90
CA PRO A 69 14.42 15.53 -17.94
C PRO A 69 14.33 14.02 -17.69
N ALA A 70 13.16 13.44 -18.00
CA ALA A 70 12.92 12.01 -17.81
C ALA A 70 13.95 11.15 -18.55
N ASP A 71 14.26 11.49 -19.80
CA ASP A 71 15.23 10.77 -20.64
C ASP A 71 16.60 10.67 -19.98
N SER A 72 17.07 11.77 -19.37
CA SER A 72 18.34 11.80 -18.63
C SER A 72 18.34 10.87 -17.41
N VAL A 73 17.20 10.75 -16.73
CA VAL A 73 17.03 9.83 -15.59
C VAL A 73 17.02 8.38 -16.07
N ILE A 74 16.25 8.08 -17.12
CA ILE A 74 16.14 6.72 -17.68
C ILE A 74 17.50 6.23 -18.18
N ALA A 75 18.20 7.04 -18.98
CA ALA A 75 19.53 6.70 -19.49
C ALA A 75 20.52 6.38 -18.34
N LYS A 76 20.45 7.14 -17.23
CA LYS A 76 21.30 6.91 -16.05
C LYS A 76 20.94 5.60 -15.33
N LEU A 77 19.66 5.24 -15.26
CA LEU A 77 19.21 3.99 -14.65
C LEU A 77 19.59 2.78 -15.51
N GLU A 78 19.46 2.88 -16.83
CA GLU A 78 19.89 1.84 -17.78
C GLU A 78 21.39 1.58 -17.70
N ALA A 79 22.21 2.64 -17.65
CA ALA A 79 23.65 2.52 -17.48
C ALA A 79 24.03 1.82 -16.16
N LYS A 80 23.35 2.17 -15.05
CA LYS A 80 23.54 1.50 -13.76
C LYS A 80 23.15 0.02 -13.82
N LEU A 81 22.04 -0.30 -14.48
CA LEU A 81 21.57 -1.67 -14.64
C LEU A 81 22.56 -2.51 -15.48
N ALA A 82 23.05 -1.97 -16.59
CA ALA A 82 24.05 -2.63 -17.42
C ALA A 82 25.33 -2.92 -16.64
N ALA A 83 25.83 -1.94 -15.88
CA ALA A 83 27.01 -2.12 -15.04
C ALA A 83 26.80 -3.13 -13.88
N ALA A 84 25.58 -3.26 -13.36
CA ALA A 84 25.27 -4.29 -12.35
C ALA A 84 25.25 -5.69 -12.97
N LYS A 85 24.68 -5.85 -14.17
CA LYS A 85 24.65 -7.12 -14.89
C LYS A 85 26.04 -7.64 -15.27
N GLN A 86 27.01 -6.76 -15.53
CA GLN A 86 28.39 -7.15 -15.81
C GLN A 86 29.17 -7.61 -14.58
N ARG A 87 28.67 -7.36 -13.37
CA ARG A 87 29.29 -7.77 -12.09
C ARG A 87 28.67 -9.05 -11.51
N ALA A 88 27.61 -9.55 -12.12
CA ALA A 88 26.94 -10.80 -11.77
C ALA A 88 27.50 -11.94 -12.62
#